data_AF-A0A8J8NMG8-F1
#
_entry.id   AF-A0A8J8NMG8-F1
#
_cell.length_a   1.000
_cell.length_b   1.000
_cell.length_c   1.000
_cell.angle_alpha   90.00
_cell.angle_beta   90.00
_cell.angle_gamma   90.00
#
_symmetry.space_group_name_H-M   'P 1'
#
loop_
_entity.id
_entity.type
_entity.pdbx_description
1 polymer ?
#
loop_
_entity_poly.entity_id
_entity_poly.type
_entity_poly.pdbx_seq_one_letter_code
_entity_poly.pdbx_strand_id
1 'polypeptide(L)'
;MGRFKSELQLRINNKQMSHIKNRSNYLLLKDDVGKARPTTRELPSKAHSYGYACKPDKEGVSALLTNWTFHNQSLKQQTDKDFAALNRLAIKNKATNCREQYDFRQTVNARLRDPLHRRDYGSGIAFDENQAYGNPNRPSTPIKAVVEGFFGDVAEQQTLARYELVNQKQGRHLSELRNHTRASQLAQSHIKSSSQVDFMRSSKGMFKMTKFRNVSARTNTHNNKRPQTAGPAVSNVNVQKVATAKAQTREQTPKRA
;
A
#
# COMPACT_ATOMS: atom_id res chain seq x y z
N MET A 1 -41.49 -47.70 57.37
CA MET A 1 -42.48 -47.47 56.29
C MET A 1 -42.05 -46.44 55.21
N GLY A 2 -40.78 -46.02 55.10
CA GLY A 2 -40.37 -44.94 54.17
C GLY A 2 -39.93 -45.36 52.76
N ARG A 3 -39.49 -46.61 52.54
CA ARG A 3 -38.92 -47.05 51.25
C ARG A 3 -39.96 -47.33 50.16
N PHE A 4 -41.18 -47.72 50.53
CA PHE A 4 -42.24 -48.00 49.55
C PHE A 4 -42.83 -46.72 48.92
N LYS A 5 -42.88 -45.61 49.67
CA LYS A 5 -43.32 -44.31 49.13
C LYS A 5 -42.31 -43.76 48.12
N SER A 6 -41.00 -43.89 48.37
CA SER A 6 -39.96 -43.39 47.44
C SER A 6 -39.90 -44.17 46.13
N GLU A 7 -40.08 -45.49 46.16
CA GLU A 7 -40.11 -46.30 44.92
C GLU A 7 -41.37 -46.08 44.09
N LEU A 8 -42.54 -45.93 44.73
CA LEU A 8 -43.77 -45.55 44.04
C LEU A 8 -43.63 -44.16 43.39
N GLN A 9 -43.04 -43.19 44.09
CA GLN A 9 -42.77 -41.86 43.52
C GLN A 9 -41.83 -41.93 42.30
N LEU A 10 -40.75 -42.71 42.38
CA LEU A 10 -39.80 -42.93 41.28
C LEU A 10 -40.44 -43.63 40.07
N ARG A 11 -41.29 -44.64 40.30
CA ARG A 11 -42.03 -45.34 39.23
C ARG A 11 -43.07 -44.43 38.56
N ILE A 12 -43.77 -43.61 39.35
CA ILE A 12 -44.74 -42.62 38.83
C ILE A 12 -44.00 -41.58 37.97
N ASN A 13 -42.87 -41.05 38.45
CA ASN A 13 -42.06 -40.07 37.72
C ASN A 13 -41.48 -40.65 36.42
N ASN A 14 -41.02 -41.91 36.42
CA ASN A 14 -40.52 -42.57 35.21
C ASN A 14 -41.63 -42.86 34.17
N LYS A 15 -42.85 -43.20 34.63
CA LYS A 15 -44.02 -43.40 33.75
C LYS A 15 -44.53 -42.08 33.16
N GLN A 16 -44.43 -40.96 33.89
CA GLN A 16 -44.73 -39.63 33.34
C GLN A 16 -43.67 -39.19 32.32
N MET A 17 -42.39 -39.46 32.58
CA MET A 17 -41.29 -39.14 31.67
C MET A 17 -41.31 -39.94 30.36
N SER A 18 -41.87 -41.15 30.33
CA SER A 18 -42.04 -41.90 29.08
C SER A 18 -43.15 -41.33 28.19
N HIS A 19 -44.26 -40.83 28.78
CA HIS A 19 -45.31 -40.14 28.04
C HIS A 19 -44.89 -38.75 27.52
N ILE A 20 -44.00 -38.05 28.22
CA ILE A 20 -43.44 -36.76 27.78
C ILE A 20 -42.43 -36.92 26.62
N LYS A 21 -41.82 -38.10 26.46
CA LYS A 21 -40.89 -38.40 25.36
C LYS A 21 -41.59 -38.75 24.04
N ASN A 22 -42.92 -38.81 24.01
CA ASN A 22 -43.67 -38.98 22.76
C ASN A 22 -43.53 -37.72 21.91
N ARG A 23 -42.67 -37.80 20.89
CA ARG A 23 -42.36 -36.73 19.93
C ARG A 23 -43.54 -36.31 19.04
N SER A 24 -44.72 -36.91 19.22
CA SER A 24 -45.92 -36.60 18.42
C SER A 24 -46.78 -35.48 19.01
N ASN A 25 -46.66 -35.16 20.31
CA ASN A 25 -47.45 -34.11 20.93
C ASN A 25 -46.66 -32.79 21.02
N TYR A 26 -46.94 -31.88 20.10
CA TYR A 26 -46.30 -30.56 19.99
C TYR A 26 -46.61 -29.62 21.18
N LEU A 27 -47.64 -29.90 21.98
CA LEU A 27 -47.99 -29.10 23.17
C LEU A 27 -47.10 -29.44 24.40
N LEU A 28 -46.45 -30.60 24.39
CA LEU A 28 -45.56 -31.07 25.46
C LEU A 28 -44.08 -30.90 25.11
N LEU A 29 -43.76 -30.63 23.84
CA LEU A 29 -42.42 -30.29 23.40
C LEU A 29 -42.13 -28.85 23.81
N LYS A 30 -41.29 -28.66 24.82
CA LYS A 30 -40.78 -27.33 25.14
C LYS A 30 -40.01 -26.81 23.93
N ASP A 31 -40.49 -25.70 23.38
CA ASP A 31 -39.84 -25.01 22.28
C ASP A 31 -38.40 -24.63 22.67
N ASP A 32 -37.48 -24.62 21.71
CA ASP A 32 -36.06 -24.32 21.92
C ASP A 32 -35.81 -22.82 22.12
N VAL A 33 -36.85 -22.05 22.46
CA VAL A 33 -36.80 -20.60 22.68
C VAL A 33 -35.77 -20.30 23.78
N GLY A 34 -34.76 -19.53 23.40
CA GLY A 34 -33.66 -19.11 24.30
C GLY A 34 -32.46 -20.05 24.33
N LYS A 35 -32.51 -21.22 23.67
CA LYS A 35 -31.29 -22.04 23.49
C LYS A 35 -30.45 -21.49 22.35
N ALA A 36 -29.13 -21.56 22.51
CA ALA A 36 -28.21 -21.27 21.41
C ALA A 36 -28.40 -22.30 20.29
N ARG A 37 -28.23 -21.86 19.04
CA ARG A 37 -28.27 -22.76 17.88
C ARG A 37 -27.24 -23.89 18.05
N PRO A 38 -27.58 -25.15 17.74
CA PRO A 38 -26.62 -26.24 17.84
C PRO A 38 -25.44 -26.01 16.89
N THR A 39 -24.24 -26.39 17.32
CA THR A 39 -23.02 -26.18 16.55
C THR A 39 -22.92 -27.17 15.40
N THR A 40 -22.60 -26.68 14.20
CA THR A 40 -22.44 -27.52 12.99
C THR A 40 -21.02 -28.06 12.79
N ARG A 41 -20.11 -27.77 13.73
CA ARG A 41 -18.69 -28.14 13.67
C ARG A 41 -18.34 -29.06 14.82
N GLU A 42 -17.38 -29.94 14.58
CA GLU A 42 -16.74 -30.72 15.64
C GLU A 42 -15.94 -29.76 16.52
N LEU A 43 -16.38 -29.62 17.76
CA LEU A 43 -15.69 -28.81 18.74
C LEU A 43 -14.66 -29.67 19.50
N PRO A 44 -13.52 -29.08 19.88
CA PRO A 44 -12.60 -29.68 20.84
C PRO A 44 -13.32 -30.18 22.11
N SER A 45 -12.69 -31.15 22.79
CA SER A 45 -13.18 -31.72 24.05
C SER A 45 -13.63 -30.65 25.04
N LYS A 46 -14.58 -30.99 25.91
CA LYS A 46 -15.17 -30.07 26.91
C LYS A 46 -14.13 -29.48 27.88
N ALA A 47 -12.93 -30.08 27.99
CA ALA A 47 -11.81 -29.57 28.77
C ALA A 47 -11.00 -28.45 28.06
N HIS A 48 -11.25 -28.19 26.77
CA HIS A 48 -10.56 -27.17 26.01
C HIS A 48 -11.07 -25.77 26.40
N SER A 49 -10.17 -24.91 26.88
CA SER A 49 -10.46 -23.50 27.12
C SER A 49 -10.27 -22.69 25.85
N TYR A 50 -11.35 -22.06 25.39
CA TYR A 50 -11.30 -21.12 24.28
C TYR A 50 -10.76 -19.77 24.73
N GLY A 51 -10.07 -19.09 23.83
CA GLY A 51 -9.48 -17.77 24.08
C GLY A 51 -7.95 -17.78 23.98
N TYR A 52 -7.36 -16.60 24.12
CA TYR A 52 -5.91 -16.44 24.16
C TYR A 52 -5.45 -16.36 25.60
N ALA A 53 -4.70 -17.35 26.08
CA ALA A 53 -4.10 -17.27 27.41
C ALA A 53 -2.99 -16.21 27.41
N CYS A 54 -3.07 -15.25 28.33
CA CYS A 54 -1.97 -14.33 28.57
C CYS A 54 -0.75 -15.14 29.03
N LYS A 55 0.31 -15.15 28.21
CA LYS A 55 1.57 -15.77 28.57
C LYS A 55 2.20 -14.90 29.65
N PRO A 56 2.46 -15.43 30.87
CA PRO A 56 3.19 -14.66 31.86
C PRO A 56 4.58 -14.33 31.32
N ASP A 57 5.08 -13.16 31.67
CA ASP A 57 6.45 -12.78 31.34
C ASP A 57 7.43 -13.77 31.98
N LYS A 58 8.51 -14.07 31.26
CA LYS A 58 9.54 -15.00 31.74
C LYS A 58 10.31 -14.47 32.94
N GLU A 59 10.33 -13.15 33.08
CA GLU A 59 11.08 -12.43 34.10
C GLU A 59 10.12 -11.83 35.12
N GLY A 60 10.36 -12.09 36.40
CA GLY A 60 9.60 -11.48 37.49
C GLY A 60 10.13 -10.10 37.84
N VAL A 61 9.31 -9.31 38.53
CA VAL A 61 9.65 -7.95 38.99
C VAL A 61 10.98 -7.90 39.76
N SER A 62 11.25 -8.92 40.58
CA SER A 62 12.52 -9.03 41.33
C SER A 62 13.74 -9.10 40.42
N ALA A 63 13.67 -9.83 39.31
CA ALA A 63 14.77 -9.97 38.36
C ALA A 63 15.03 -8.64 37.61
N LEU A 64 13.97 -7.89 37.28
CA LEU A 64 14.09 -6.57 36.66
C LEU A 64 14.76 -5.54 37.58
N LEU A 65 14.52 -5.62 38.88
CA LEU A 65 15.11 -4.70 39.85
C LEU A 65 16.58 -5.01 40.16
N THR A 66 16.96 -6.29 40.15
CA THR A 66 18.31 -6.72 40.53
C THR A 66 19.29 -6.78 39.35
N ASN A 67 18.81 -7.06 38.14
CA ASN A 67 19.67 -7.22 36.98
C ASN A 67 19.57 -6.01 36.05
N TRP A 68 20.58 -5.14 36.09
CA TRP A 68 20.81 -4.18 35.02
C TRP A 68 21.37 -4.93 33.81
N THR A 69 20.50 -5.18 32.82
CA THR A 69 20.90 -5.80 31.56
C THR A 69 21.34 -4.72 30.58
N PHE A 70 22.58 -4.83 30.12
CA PHE A 70 23.05 -4.01 28.99
C PHE A 70 22.32 -4.45 27.72
N HIS A 71 22.00 -3.49 26.85
CA HIS A 71 21.42 -3.79 25.55
C HIS A 71 22.36 -4.70 24.76
N ASN A 72 21.98 -5.97 24.62
CA ASN A 72 22.61 -6.86 23.67
C ASN A 72 22.18 -6.42 22.27
N GLN A 73 23.15 -6.30 21.36
CA GLN A 73 22.86 -6.06 19.95
C GLN A 73 21.84 -7.10 19.46
N SER A 74 20.72 -6.64 18.91
CA SER A 74 19.73 -7.54 18.34
C SER A 74 20.37 -8.33 17.21
N LEU A 75 20.12 -9.64 17.19
CA LEU A 75 20.54 -10.46 16.05
C LEU A 75 19.84 -9.89 14.81
N LYS A 76 20.63 -9.32 13.89
CA LYS A 76 20.10 -8.76 12.65
C LYS A 76 19.36 -9.88 11.92
N GLN A 77 18.11 -9.62 11.55
CA GLN A 77 17.37 -10.56 10.72
C GLN A 77 18.16 -10.82 9.45
N GLN A 78 18.40 -12.09 9.14
CA GLN A 78 19.13 -12.45 7.93
C GLN A 78 18.29 -12.03 6.73
N THR A 79 18.93 -11.37 5.76
CA THR A 79 18.26 -10.98 4.53
C THR A 79 17.85 -12.20 3.71
N ASP A 80 16.84 -12.01 2.87
CA ASP A 80 16.36 -13.06 1.98
C ASP A 80 17.46 -13.53 1.02
N LYS A 81 17.35 -14.77 0.54
CA LYS A 81 18.29 -15.34 -0.44
C LYS A 81 18.20 -14.60 -1.79
N ASP A 82 19.34 -14.34 -2.42
CA ASP A 82 19.39 -13.79 -3.77
C ASP A 82 19.36 -14.93 -4.80
N PHE A 83 18.17 -15.24 -5.29
CA PHE A 83 17.97 -16.29 -6.27
C PHE A 83 18.63 -15.99 -7.63
N ALA A 84 18.81 -14.72 -8.01
CA ALA A 84 19.47 -14.37 -9.26
C ALA A 84 20.98 -14.62 -9.18
N ALA A 85 21.61 -14.29 -8.05
CA ALA A 85 23.00 -14.67 -7.78
C ALA A 85 23.17 -16.20 -7.68
N LEU A 86 22.28 -16.88 -6.94
CA LEU A 86 22.32 -18.34 -6.79
C LEU A 86 22.14 -19.05 -8.14
N ASN A 87 21.24 -18.60 -9.00
CA ASN A 87 21.05 -19.21 -10.31
C ASN A 87 22.27 -19.00 -11.22
N ARG A 88 22.90 -17.82 -11.20
CA ARG A 88 24.16 -17.58 -11.91
C ARG A 88 25.27 -18.51 -11.42
N LEU A 89 25.37 -18.73 -10.11
CA LEU A 89 26.34 -19.65 -9.51
C LEU A 89 26.03 -21.12 -9.81
N ALA A 90 24.76 -21.51 -9.84
CA ALA A 90 24.34 -22.87 -10.19
C ALA A 90 24.74 -23.21 -11.63
N ILE A 91 24.52 -22.28 -12.57
CA ILE A 91 24.92 -22.42 -13.97
C ILE A 91 26.45 -22.53 -14.09
N LYS A 92 27.22 -21.72 -13.35
CA LYS A 92 28.69 -21.83 -13.31
C LYS A 92 29.17 -23.19 -12.81
N ASN A 93 28.45 -23.79 -11.86
CA ASN A 93 28.72 -25.13 -11.34
C ASN A 93 28.10 -26.25 -12.17
N LYS A 94 27.58 -25.95 -13.37
CA LYS A 94 26.97 -26.92 -14.30
C LYS A 94 25.78 -27.69 -13.69
N ALA A 95 25.10 -27.12 -12.70
CA ALA A 95 23.85 -27.67 -12.19
C ALA A 95 22.73 -27.34 -13.19
N THR A 96 22.52 -28.25 -14.14
CA THR A 96 21.55 -28.09 -15.24
C THR A 96 20.19 -28.68 -14.92
N ASN A 97 20.12 -29.62 -13.97
CA ASN A 97 18.86 -30.23 -13.56
C ASN A 97 18.15 -29.41 -12.49
N CYS A 98 16.82 -29.45 -12.45
CA CYS A 98 16.02 -28.74 -11.45
C CYS A 98 16.30 -29.23 -10.02
N ARG A 99 16.58 -30.54 -9.86
CA ARG A 99 16.95 -31.15 -8.56
C ARG A 99 18.29 -30.61 -8.09
N GLU A 100 19.30 -30.66 -8.95
CA GLU A 100 20.65 -30.15 -8.68
C GLU A 100 20.62 -28.65 -8.36
N GLN A 101 19.80 -27.88 -9.07
CA GLN A 101 19.64 -26.46 -8.81
C GLN A 101 18.95 -26.18 -7.47
N TYR A 102 18.01 -27.03 -7.05
CA TYR A 102 17.41 -26.96 -5.71
C TYR A 102 18.43 -27.29 -4.62
N ASP A 103 19.16 -28.38 -4.79
CA ASP A 103 20.19 -28.82 -3.84
C ASP A 103 21.30 -27.75 -3.70
N PHE A 104 21.70 -27.16 -4.82
CA PHE A 104 22.66 -26.05 -4.86
C PHE A 104 22.17 -24.80 -4.09
N ARG A 105 20.86 -24.51 -4.10
CA ARG A 105 20.26 -23.40 -3.33
C ARG A 105 20.20 -23.68 -1.82
N GLN A 106 20.31 -24.94 -1.40
CA GLN A 106 20.41 -25.30 0.02
C GLN A 106 21.84 -25.23 0.52
N THR A 107 22.82 -25.62 -0.29
CA THR A 107 24.24 -25.63 0.09
C THR A 107 24.87 -24.24 0.03
N VAL A 108 24.55 -23.45 -1.00
CA VAL A 108 25.16 -22.12 -1.20
C VAL A 108 24.26 -21.03 -0.63
N ASN A 109 24.84 -20.19 0.24
CA ASN A 109 24.14 -19.10 0.89
C ASN A 109 24.54 -17.74 0.28
N ALA A 110 23.89 -17.36 -0.82
CA ALA A 110 23.98 -16.00 -1.36
C ALA A 110 22.70 -15.25 -1.00
N ARG A 111 22.85 -14.09 -0.36
CA ARG A 111 21.73 -13.27 0.16
C ARG A 111 21.69 -11.90 -0.47
N LEU A 112 20.50 -11.32 -0.47
CA LEU A 112 20.31 -9.94 -0.85
C LEU A 112 21.10 -9.03 0.10
N ARG A 113 21.72 -8.01 -0.47
CA ARG A 113 22.32 -6.94 0.31
C ARG A 113 21.21 -6.21 1.06
N ASP A 114 21.41 -5.99 2.36
CA ASP A 114 20.47 -5.24 3.19
C ASP A 114 20.30 -3.82 2.61
N PRO A 115 19.07 -3.40 2.26
CA PRO A 115 18.82 -2.05 1.74
C PRO A 115 19.19 -0.95 2.75
N LEU A 116 19.21 -1.24 4.05
CA LEU A 116 19.68 -0.28 5.07
C LEU A 116 21.21 -0.10 5.03
N HIS A 117 21.95 -1.12 4.58
CA HIS A 117 23.39 -1.04 4.28
C HIS A 117 23.69 -0.50 2.88
N ARG A 118 22.69 0.02 2.14
CA ARG A 118 22.91 0.64 0.83
C ARG A 118 23.54 2.03 0.94
N ARG A 119 23.53 2.61 2.14
CA ARG A 119 24.47 3.66 2.50
C ARG A 119 25.66 2.99 3.16
N ASP A 120 26.64 2.63 2.35
CA ASP A 120 28.02 2.83 2.78
C ASP A 120 28.12 4.34 3.05
N TYR A 121 27.62 4.79 4.21
CA TYR A 121 28.21 5.94 4.88
C TYR A 121 29.67 5.54 4.95
N GLY A 122 30.47 6.15 4.07
CA GLY A 122 31.83 5.71 3.79
C GLY A 122 32.55 5.42 5.09
N SER A 123 33.36 4.36 5.09
CA SER A 123 34.49 4.16 6.00
C SER A 123 34.26 4.81 7.37
N GLY A 124 33.77 4.02 8.33
CA GLY A 124 33.43 4.44 9.69
C GLY A 124 34.13 5.72 10.10
N ILE A 125 33.34 6.76 10.38
CA ILE A 125 33.83 8.01 10.93
C ILE A 125 34.70 7.60 12.13
N ALA A 126 36.02 7.69 11.95
CA ALA A 126 36.96 7.43 13.02
C ALA A 126 36.69 8.54 14.03
N PHE A 127 36.10 8.18 15.15
CA PHE A 127 35.84 9.11 16.22
C PHE A 127 37.21 9.51 16.80
N ASP A 128 37.69 10.69 16.42
CA ASP A 128 38.85 11.31 17.06
C ASP A 128 38.39 11.86 18.43
N GLU A 129 39.20 11.67 19.46
CA GLU A 129 38.93 12.10 20.84
C GLU A 129 38.85 13.63 20.94
N ASN A 130 39.43 14.35 19.96
CA ASN A 130 39.33 15.80 19.81
C ASN A 130 38.13 16.28 18.98
N GLN A 131 37.27 15.37 18.51
CA GLN A 131 36.14 15.72 17.67
C GLN A 131 34.95 16.16 18.53
N ALA A 132 34.75 17.48 18.63
CA ALA A 132 33.60 18.04 19.32
C ALA A 132 32.30 17.66 18.58
N TYR A 133 31.40 16.97 19.29
CA TYR A 133 30.07 16.64 18.80
C TYR A 133 29.13 17.83 19.00
N GLY A 134 28.28 18.07 18.01
CA GLY A 134 27.28 19.13 18.04
C GLY A 134 27.30 19.95 16.75
N ASN A 135 26.18 20.59 16.47
CA ASN A 135 26.13 21.59 15.41
C ASN A 135 26.57 22.91 16.05
N PRO A 136 27.53 23.66 15.46
CA PRO A 136 27.86 24.98 15.99
C PRO A 136 26.60 25.82 16.10
N ASN A 137 26.51 26.65 17.14
CA ASN A 137 25.38 27.55 17.32
C ASN A 137 25.16 28.32 16.02
N ARG A 138 23.99 28.13 15.40
CA ARG A 138 23.62 28.87 14.20
C ARG A 138 23.71 30.36 14.58
N PRO A 139 24.47 31.18 13.85
CA PRO A 139 24.50 32.61 14.13
C PRO A 139 23.06 33.12 14.10
N SER A 140 22.72 34.01 15.03
CA SER A 140 21.42 34.67 15.02
C SER A 140 21.20 35.30 13.65
N THR A 141 19.97 35.20 13.14
CA THR A 141 19.64 35.82 11.86
C THR A 141 19.95 37.31 11.96
N PRO A 142 20.84 37.88 11.10
CA PRO A 142 21.29 39.26 11.26
C PRO A 142 20.10 40.21 11.16
N ILE A 143 19.86 40.99 12.22
CA ILE A 143 18.64 41.79 12.35
C ILE A 143 18.51 42.83 11.24
N LYS A 144 19.63 43.40 10.79
CA LYS A 144 19.68 44.32 9.65
C LYS A 144 19.06 43.71 8.40
N ALA A 145 19.44 42.48 8.05
CA ALA A 145 18.90 41.78 6.87
C ALA A 145 17.42 41.39 7.02
N VAL A 146 16.92 41.23 8.25
CA VAL A 146 15.49 41.01 8.50
C VAL A 146 14.71 42.31 8.30
N VAL A 147 15.20 43.42 8.86
CA VAL A 147 14.57 44.74 8.76
C VAL A 147 14.60 45.26 7.33
N GLU A 148 15.69 45.01 6.60
CA GLU A 148 15.83 45.37 5.18
C GLU A 148 15.01 44.47 4.24
N GLY A 149 14.36 43.41 4.74
CA GLY A 149 13.57 42.51 3.91
C GLY A 149 14.39 41.58 3.00
N PHE A 150 15.72 41.54 3.13
CA PHE A 150 16.64 40.79 2.27
C PHE A 150 16.26 39.30 2.11
N PHE A 151 15.80 38.65 3.18
CA PHE A 151 15.39 37.24 3.09
C PHE A 151 14.11 37.03 2.27
N GLY A 152 13.23 38.03 2.22
CA GLY A 152 12.07 38.05 1.34
C GLY A 152 12.51 38.11 -0.12
N ASP A 153 13.36 39.08 -0.46
CA ASP A 153 13.89 39.26 -1.82
C ASP A 153 14.62 38.01 -2.32
N VAL A 154 15.47 37.42 -1.49
CA VAL A 154 16.19 36.18 -1.82
C VAL A 154 15.21 35.03 -2.04
N ALA A 155 14.17 34.91 -1.21
CA ALA A 155 13.15 33.86 -1.36
C ALA A 155 12.35 34.04 -2.66
N GLU A 156 12.00 35.27 -3.01
CA GLU A 156 11.32 35.60 -4.26
C GLU A 156 12.19 35.26 -5.47
N GLN A 157 13.46 35.68 -5.48
CA GLN A 157 14.41 35.37 -6.54
C GLN A 157 14.61 33.86 -6.71
N GLN A 158 14.78 33.12 -5.61
CA GLN A 158 14.89 31.66 -5.66
C GLN A 158 13.61 31.01 -6.19
N THR A 159 12.46 31.56 -5.85
CA THR A 159 11.16 31.09 -6.32
C THR A 159 10.99 31.32 -7.82
N LEU A 160 11.34 32.52 -8.31
CA LEU A 160 11.34 32.86 -9.72
C LEU A 160 12.30 31.97 -10.52
N ALA A 161 13.54 31.80 -10.06
CA ALA A 161 14.51 30.92 -10.70
C ALA A 161 14.04 29.46 -10.78
N ARG A 162 13.34 28.98 -9.73
CA ARG A 162 12.72 27.64 -9.75
C ARG A 162 11.60 27.56 -10.78
N TYR A 163 10.71 28.55 -10.85
CA TYR A 163 9.64 28.57 -11.85
C TYR A 163 10.19 28.64 -13.28
N GLU A 164 11.26 29.38 -13.51
CA GLU A 164 11.93 29.44 -14.80
C GLU A 164 12.50 28.07 -15.20
N LEU A 165 13.18 27.37 -14.28
CA LEU A 165 13.66 26.00 -14.49
C LEU A 165 12.55 25.01 -14.81
N VAL A 166 11.37 25.15 -14.18
CA VAL A 166 10.18 24.32 -14.47
C VAL A 166 9.64 24.62 -15.86
N ASN A 167 9.55 25.90 -16.24
CA ASN A 167 9.01 26.33 -17.52
C ASN A 167 9.92 25.98 -18.70
N GLN A 168 11.24 26.09 -18.53
CA GLN A 168 12.22 25.71 -19.57
C GLN A 168 12.30 24.19 -19.77
N LYS A 169 12.08 23.39 -18.72
CA LYS A 169 12.15 21.92 -18.78
C LYS A 169 10.77 21.30 -19.07
N GLN A 170 10.22 21.55 -20.24
CA GLN A 170 9.11 20.73 -20.77
C GLN A 170 9.60 19.28 -20.92
N GLY A 171 9.26 18.42 -19.97
CA GLY A 171 9.45 16.96 -20.09
C GLY A 171 10.41 16.29 -19.11
N ARG A 172 11.01 16.99 -18.14
CA ARG A 172 11.73 16.31 -17.03
C ARG A 172 10.81 16.04 -15.85
N HIS A 173 10.98 14.86 -15.27
CA HIS A 173 10.12 14.30 -14.24
C HIS A 173 10.07 15.22 -13.01
N LEU A 174 8.86 15.52 -12.53
CA LEU A 174 8.60 16.34 -11.35
C LEU A 174 9.34 15.84 -10.09
N SER A 175 9.89 14.62 -10.05
CA SER A 175 10.65 14.08 -8.91
C SER A 175 11.84 14.93 -8.50
N GLU A 176 12.44 15.70 -9.41
CA GLU A 176 13.62 16.54 -9.10
C GLU A 176 13.24 17.90 -8.50
N LEU A 177 11.98 18.31 -8.60
CA LEU A 177 11.58 19.70 -8.34
C LEU A 177 10.78 19.89 -7.04
N ARG A 178 10.35 18.80 -6.40
CA ARG A 178 9.62 18.88 -5.13
C ARG A 178 9.86 17.62 -4.32
N ASN A 179 9.97 17.78 -3.01
CA ASN A 179 9.71 16.71 -2.05
C ASN A 179 8.25 16.26 -2.22
N HIS A 180 7.98 15.42 -3.23
CA HIS A 180 6.67 14.82 -3.39
C HIS A 180 6.44 13.92 -2.19
N THR A 181 5.29 14.09 -1.54
CA THR A 181 4.88 13.13 -0.52
C THR A 181 4.65 11.78 -1.19
N ARG A 182 4.85 10.69 -0.44
CA ARG A 182 4.60 9.31 -0.92
C ARG A 182 3.19 9.15 -1.53
N ALA A 183 2.21 9.86 -0.97
CA ALA A 183 0.85 9.91 -1.48
C ALA A 183 0.76 10.56 -2.88
N SER A 184 1.46 11.67 -3.11
CA SER A 184 1.49 12.35 -4.42
C SER A 184 2.16 11.48 -5.49
N GLN A 185 3.25 10.79 -5.15
CA GLN A 185 3.91 9.85 -6.06
C GLN A 185 2.99 8.67 -6.43
N LEU A 186 2.30 8.09 -5.45
CA LEU A 186 1.37 6.98 -5.68
C LEU A 186 0.16 7.40 -6.53
N ALA A 187 -0.40 8.58 -6.28
CA ALA A 187 -1.48 9.13 -7.10
C ALA A 187 -1.04 9.34 -8.56
N GLN A 188 0.16 9.91 -8.78
CA GLN A 188 0.70 10.09 -10.12
C GLN A 188 0.99 8.76 -10.82
N SER A 189 1.54 7.77 -10.11
CA SER A 189 1.75 6.44 -10.70
C SER A 189 0.43 5.78 -11.07
N HIS A 190 -0.60 5.92 -10.23
CA HIS A 190 -1.92 5.38 -10.50
C HIS A 190 -2.59 6.03 -11.72
N ILE A 191 -2.47 7.35 -11.87
CA ILE A 191 -2.99 8.09 -13.03
C ILE A 191 -2.26 7.65 -14.31
N LYS A 192 -0.93 7.54 -14.27
CA LYS A 192 -0.11 7.10 -15.42
C LYS A 192 -0.38 5.64 -15.80
N SER A 193 -0.55 4.75 -14.83
CA SER A 193 -0.91 3.36 -15.11
C SER A 193 -2.33 3.26 -15.64
N SER A 194 -3.28 4.02 -15.09
CA SER A 194 -4.67 4.02 -15.57
C SER A 194 -4.75 4.51 -17.01
N SER A 195 -4.11 5.62 -17.36
CA SER A 195 -4.16 6.17 -18.71
C SER A 195 -3.54 5.24 -19.76
N GLN A 196 -2.46 4.52 -19.41
CA GLN A 196 -1.85 3.53 -20.29
C GLN A 196 -2.73 2.27 -20.46
N VAL A 197 -3.38 1.82 -19.39
CA VAL A 197 -4.32 0.67 -19.42
C VAL A 197 -5.62 1.03 -20.14
N ASP A 198 -6.11 2.26 -20.00
CA ASP A 198 -7.30 2.77 -20.67
C ASP A 198 -7.05 2.95 -22.18
N PHE A 199 -5.86 3.40 -22.59
CA PHE A 199 -5.43 3.42 -24.00
C PHE A 199 -5.36 2.01 -24.60
N MET A 200 -4.80 1.04 -23.86
CA MET A 200 -4.76 -0.36 -24.28
C MET A 200 -6.17 -0.99 -24.36
N ARG A 201 -7.08 -0.66 -23.42
CA ARG A 201 -8.48 -1.09 -23.43
C ARG A 201 -9.31 -0.45 -24.55
N SER A 202 -8.99 0.77 -24.96
CA SER A 202 -9.67 1.43 -26.08
C SER A 202 -9.38 0.75 -27.42
N SER A 203 -8.13 0.30 -27.63
CA SER A 203 -7.74 -0.42 -28.86
C SER A 203 -8.28 -1.85 -28.95
N LYS A 204 -8.58 -2.47 -27.80
CA LYS A 204 -9.07 -3.86 -27.71
C LYS A 204 -10.52 -3.80 -27.25
N GLY A 205 -11.45 -3.78 -28.20
CA GLY A 205 -12.88 -3.80 -27.92
C GLY A 205 -13.24 -4.76 -26.77
N MET A 206 -14.16 -4.33 -25.90
CA MET A 206 -14.55 -5.03 -24.67
C MET A 206 -14.65 -6.55 -24.89
N PHE A 207 -13.98 -7.32 -24.03
CA PHE A 207 -13.90 -8.78 -24.17
C PHE A 207 -15.31 -9.37 -24.36
N LYS A 208 -15.54 -9.97 -25.52
CA LYS A 208 -16.78 -10.65 -25.88
C LYS A 208 -16.42 -12.04 -26.36
N MET A 209 -17.03 -13.06 -25.75
CA MET A 209 -16.83 -14.44 -26.20
C MET A 209 -17.21 -14.57 -27.68
N THR A 210 -16.53 -15.45 -28.41
CA THR A 210 -16.77 -15.69 -29.85
C THR A 210 -18.24 -15.90 -30.18
N LYS A 211 -18.93 -16.75 -29.41
CA LYS A 211 -20.37 -17.03 -29.55
C LYS A 211 -21.30 -15.82 -29.34
N PHE A 212 -20.82 -14.77 -28.68
CA PHE A 212 -21.60 -13.59 -28.39
C PHE A 212 -21.19 -12.38 -29.22
N ARG A 213 -20.16 -12.45 -30.07
CA ARG A 213 -19.67 -11.29 -30.85
C ARG A 213 -20.80 -10.54 -31.57
N ASN A 214 -21.76 -11.27 -32.14
CA ASN A 214 -22.86 -10.71 -32.93
C ASN A 214 -24.15 -10.41 -32.14
N VAL A 215 -24.20 -10.66 -30.82
CA VAL A 215 -25.41 -10.42 -30.01
C VAL A 215 -25.44 -8.97 -29.52
N SER A 216 -26.43 -8.17 -29.91
CA SER A 216 -26.61 -6.82 -29.40
C SER A 216 -27.04 -6.83 -27.93
N ALA A 217 -26.62 -5.82 -27.16
CA ALA A 217 -27.06 -5.69 -25.78
C ALA A 217 -28.56 -5.34 -25.75
N ARG A 218 -29.35 -6.09 -24.97
CA ARG A 218 -30.79 -5.85 -24.82
C ARG A 218 -31.09 -4.66 -23.88
N THR A 219 -30.09 -4.21 -23.13
CA THR A 219 -30.18 -3.14 -22.15
C THR A 219 -29.08 -2.11 -22.38
N ASN A 220 -29.44 -0.83 -22.27
CA ASN A 220 -28.50 0.28 -22.38
C ASN A 220 -27.70 0.40 -21.06
N THR A 221 -26.46 -0.10 -21.04
CA THR A 221 -25.61 -0.13 -19.84
C THR A 221 -24.97 1.21 -19.48
N HIS A 222 -25.23 2.30 -20.22
CA HIS A 222 -24.70 3.64 -19.92
C HIS A 222 -23.16 3.74 -19.75
N ASN A 223 -22.40 2.69 -20.09
CA ASN A 223 -20.94 2.63 -19.88
C ASN A 223 -20.15 3.67 -20.69
N ASN A 224 -20.73 4.22 -21.76
CA ASN A 224 -20.11 5.29 -22.55
C ASN A 224 -20.45 6.70 -22.04
N LYS A 225 -21.30 6.83 -21.00
CA LYS A 225 -21.65 8.12 -20.38
C LYS A 225 -20.82 8.38 -19.11
N ARG A 226 -19.55 7.98 -19.07
CA ARG A 226 -18.65 8.54 -18.05
C ARG A 226 -18.57 10.05 -18.33
N PRO A 227 -18.91 10.93 -17.37
CA PRO A 227 -18.66 12.34 -17.57
C PRO A 227 -17.17 12.49 -17.81
N GLN A 228 -16.78 12.94 -19.01
CA GLN A 228 -15.46 13.50 -19.18
C GLN A 228 -15.43 14.66 -18.20
N THR A 229 -14.74 14.49 -17.08
CA THR A 229 -14.43 15.60 -16.19
C THR A 229 -13.80 16.67 -17.07
N ALA A 230 -14.48 17.78 -17.21
CA ALA A 230 -14.03 18.94 -17.96
C ALA A 230 -12.67 19.36 -17.39
N GLY A 231 -11.60 18.89 -18.03
CA GLY A 231 -10.30 19.53 -17.91
C GLY A 231 -10.44 20.94 -18.49
N PRO A 232 -9.73 21.94 -17.96
CA PRO A 232 -9.84 23.30 -18.45
C PRO A 232 -9.54 23.31 -19.94
N ALA A 233 -10.47 23.87 -20.72
CA ALA A 233 -10.30 24.10 -22.14
C ALA A 233 -9.10 25.02 -22.33
N VAL A 234 -7.94 24.45 -22.65
CA VAL A 234 -6.83 25.20 -23.22
C VAL A 234 -7.26 25.51 -24.65
N SER A 235 -7.79 26.72 -24.84
CA SER A 235 -8.02 27.29 -26.16
C SER A 235 -6.68 27.43 -26.86
N ASN A 236 -6.39 26.49 -27.76
CA ASN A 236 -5.36 26.70 -28.78
C ASN A 236 -5.85 27.82 -29.70
N VAL A 237 -5.49 29.05 -29.36
CA VAL A 237 -5.60 30.19 -30.27
C VAL A 237 -4.61 29.94 -31.41
N ASN A 238 -5.18 29.60 -32.55
CA ASN A 238 -4.46 29.39 -33.80
C ASN A 238 -3.87 30.73 -34.27
N VAL A 239 -2.60 30.99 -33.96
CA VAL A 239 -1.84 32.13 -34.47
C VAL A 239 -1.37 31.81 -35.88
N GLN A 240 -2.29 31.82 -36.84
CA GLN A 240 -1.98 31.92 -38.27
C GLN A 240 -3.11 32.65 -38.98
N LYS A 241 -3.05 33.99 -38.97
CA LYS A 241 -3.67 34.91 -39.96
C LYS A 241 -3.44 36.38 -39.56
N VAL A 242 -2.18 36.82 -39.50
CA VAL A 242 -1.84 38.25 -39.59
C VAL A 242 -0.57 38.39 -40.44
N ALA A 243 -0.65 38.04 -41.72
CA ALA A 243 0.42 38.29 -42.68
C ALA A 243 -0.10 38.31 -44.13
N THR A 244 -1.18 39.04 -44.42
CA THR A 244 -1.53 39.48 -45.80
C THR A 244 -2.73 40.42 -45.75
N ALA A 245 -2.52 41.66 -45.31
CA ALA A 245 -3.46 42.77 -45.55
C ALA A 245 -2.76 44.13 -45.34
N LYS A 246 -1.59 44.30 -45.97
CA LYS A 246 -0.94 45.62 -46.13
C LYS A 246 -0.17 45.63 -47.45
N ALA A 247 -0.89 45.66 -48.58
CA ALA A 247 -0.30 45.94 -49.88
C ALA A 247 -1.35 46.31 -50.94
N GLN A 248 -2.36 47.14 -50.62
CA GLN A 248 -3.25 47.72 -51.64
C GLN A 248 -3.70 49.12 -51.22
N THR A 249 -2.77 50.05 -51.06
CA THR A 249 -3.08 51.49 -51.04
C THR A 249 -1.83 52.29 -51.41
N ARG A 250 -1.43 52.28 -52.68
CA ARG A 250 -0.63 53.38 -53.26
C ARG A 250 -0.65 53.29 -54.79
N GLU A 251 -0.94 54.43 -55.41
CA GLU A 251 -0.77 54.81 -56.84
C GLU A 251 -2.07 55.12 -57.59
N GLN A 252 -2.58 56.33 -57.37
CA GLN A 252 -3.15 57.15 -58.44
C GLN A 252 -2.68 58.60 -58.26
N THR A 253 -1.69 59.00 -59.05
CA THR A 253 -1.34 60.40 -59.33
C THR A 253 -2.07 60.87 -60.59
N PRO A 254 -2.58 62.12 -60.65
CA PRO A 254 -3.29 62.62 -61.81
C PRO A 254 -2.31 63.06 -62.92
N LYS A 255 -2.61 62.68 -64.17
CA LYS A 255 -1.98 63.27 -65.35
C LYS A 255 -2.76 64.52 -65.77
N ARG A 256 -1.99 65.61 -65.87
CA ARG A 256 -2.28 66.88 -66.55
C ARG A 256 -2.72 66.64 -68.00
N ALA A 257 -3.78 67.34 -68.40
CA ALA A 257 -3.96 67.97 -69.71
C ALA A 257 -4.72 69.28 -69.47
#